data_AF-A0A1I8F2L3-F1
#
_entry.id   AF-A0A1I8F2L3-F1
#
_cell.length_a   1.000
_cell.length_b   1.000
_cell.length_c   1.000
_cell.angle_alpha   90.00
_cell.angle_beta   90.00
_cell.angle_gamma   90.00
#
_symmetry.space_group_name_H-M   'P 1'
#
loop_
_entity.id
_entity.type
_entity.pdbx_description
1 polymer ?
#
loop_
_entity_poly.entity_id
_entity_poly.type
_entity_poly.pdbx_seq_one_letter_code
_entity_poly.pdbx_strand_id
1 'polypeptide(L)'
;MQNKGFLVISQYLTKESLTDKVLDEFVKMTKQLAQNKTSVGLVKQLFDHVLFNPTLWIKAPVQVQIRLYKFLATDFVASVGIFNSVRRVSAVLQTIHTLKHYYWIVHPQDRSGFAPQVS
;
A
#
# COMPACT_ATOMS: atom_id res chain seq x y z
N MET A 1 24.12 -1.27 -14.44
CA MET A 1 23.25 -0.07 -14.60
C MET A 1 22.07 -0.20 -13.66
N GLN A 2 21.91 0.70 -12.68
CA GLN A 2 20.71 0.72 -11.84
C GLN A 2 19.56 1.34 -12.65
N ASN A 3 18.57 0.54 -13.02
CA ASN A 3 17.37 1.04 -13.67
C ASN A 3 16.64 1.98 -12.68
N LYS A 4 16.33 3.22 -13.05
CA LYS A 4 15.65 4.21 -12.18
C LYS A 4 14.21 4.49 -12.62
N GLY A 5 13.65 3.69 -13.53
CA GLY A 5 12.33 3.92 -14.12
C GLY A 5 11.22 4.12 -13.09
N PHE A 6 11.09 3.21 -12.12
CA PHE A 6 10.04 3.32 -11.08
C PHE A 6 10.24 4.50 -10.13
N LEU A 7 11.48 4.95 -9.92
CA LEU A 7 11.74 6.16 -9.13
C LEU A 7 11.22 7.40 -9.86
N VAL A 8 11.47 7.51 -11.17
CA VAL A 8 10.98 8.63 -11.99
C VAL A 8 9.45 8.62 -12.05
N ILE A 9 8.85 7.45 -12.25
CA ILE A 9 7.39 7.28 -12.22
C ILE A 9 6.82 7.71 -10.87
N SER A 10 7.44 7.30 -9.77
CA SER A 10 7.04 7.72 -8.43
C SER A 10 7.13 9.24 -8.25
N GLN A 11 8.18 9.89 -8.73
CA GLN A 11 8.30 11.35 -8.65
C GLN A 11 7.21 12.06 -9.44
N TYR A 12 6.86 11.55 -10.63
CA TYR A 12 5.74 12.07 -11.42
C TYR A 12 4.41 11.90 -10.68
N LEU A 13 4.13 10.70 -10.16
CA LEU A 13 2.93 10.41 -9.37
C LEU A 13 2.90 11.08 -7.99
N THR A 14 4.00 11.72 -7.58
CA THR A 14 3.99 12.55 -6.36
C THR A 14 3.45 13.94 -6.66
N LYS A 15 3.54 14.37 -7.92
CA LYS A 15 2.95 15.60 -8.45
C LYS A 15 1.53 15.36 -8.93
N GLU A 16 1.32 14.25 -9.64
CA GLU A 16 0.03 13.78 -10.15
C GLU A 16 -0.55 12.72 -9.22
N SER A 17 -1.76 12.90 -8.70
CA SER A 17 -2.33 11.94 -7.74
C SER A 17 -2.44 10.52 -8.32
N LEU A 18 -2.13 9.49 -7.51
CA LEU A 18 -2.28 8.09 -7.91
C LEU A 18 -3.76 7.78 -8.16
N THR A 19 -4.10 7.46 -9.42
CA THR A 19 -5.46 7.10 -9.81
C THR A 19 -5.69 5.59 -9.70
N ASP A 20 -6.96 5.22 -9.65
CA ASP A 20 -7.41 3.83 -9.59
C ASP A 20 -6.91 2.99 -10.79
N LYS A 21 -6.96 3.54 -12.00
CA LYS A 21 -6.44 2.89 -13.22
C LYS A 21 -4.94 2.63 -13.15
N VAL A 22 -4.18 3.60 -12.63
CA VAL A 22 -2.72 3.48 -12.50
C VAL A 22 -2.36 2.44 -11.45
N LEU A 23 -3.10 2.39 -10.34
CA LEU A 23 -2.96 1.33 -9.34
C LEU A 23 -3.22 -0.05 -9.94
N ASP A 24 -4.23 -0.19 -10.80
CA ASP A 24 -4.54 -1.47 -11.47
C ASP A 24 -3.43 -1.97 -12.38
N GLU A 25 -2.82 -1.07 -13.15
CA GLU A 25 -1.66 -1.44 -13.98
C GLU A 25 -0.47 -1.87 -13.13
N PHE A 26 -0.22 -1.21 -11.98
CA PHE A 26 0.83 -1.66 -11.07
C PHE A 26 0.53 -3.02 -10.45
N VAL A 27 -0.71 -3.27 -10.02
CA VAL A 27 -1.12 -4.58 -9.50
C VAL A 27 -0.95 -5.66 -10.56
N LYS A 28 -1.37 -5.42 -11.80
CA LYS A 28 -1.17 -6.35 -12.92
C LYS A 28 0.32 -6.60 -13.17
N MET A 29 1.13 -5.55 -13.15
CA MET A 29 2.58 -5.64 -13.32
C MET A 29 3.24 -6.47 -12.22
N THR A 30 2.81 -6.35 -10.95
CA THR A 30 3.34 -7.22 -9.88
C THR A 30 3.08 -8.69 -10.16
N LYS A 31 1.87 -9.04 -10.62
CA LYS A 31 1.48 -10.43 -10.92
C LYS A 31 2.30 -11.00 -12.08
N GLN A 32 2.51 -10.20 -13.13
CA GLN A 32 3.31 -10.61 -14.28
C GLN A 32 4.79 -10.77 -13.94
N LEU A 33 5.37 -9.82 -13.21
CA LEU A 33 6.77 -9.90 -12.83
C LEU A 33 7.02 -11.03 -11.82
N ALA A 34 6.10 -11.27 -10.87
CA ALA A 34 6.20 -12.37 -9.90
C ALA A 34 6.31 -13.76 -10.56
N GLN A 35 5.78 -13.95 -11.77
CA GLN A 35 5.89 -15.22 -12.51
C GLN A 35 7.31 -15.48 -13.05
N ASN A 36 8.18 -14.46 -13.12
CA ASN A 36 9.50 -14.55 -13.72
C ASN A 36 10.61 -14.32 -12.69
N LYS A 37 11.39 -15.38 -12.40
CA LYS A 37 12.49 -15.38 -11.42
C LYS A 37 13.61 -14.38 -11.74
N THR A 38 13.77 -13.97 -13.00
CA THR A 38 14.81 -13.00 -13.41
C THR A 38 14.42 -11.56 -13.08
N SER A 39 13.16 -11.30 -12.74
CA SER A 39 12.63 -9.94 -12.55
C SER A 39 12.71 -9.41 -11.11
N VAL A 40 13.30 -10.16 -10.17
CA VAL A 40 13.33 -9.84 -8.73
C VAL A 40 13.76 -8.40 -8.44
N GLY A 41 14.76 -7.88 -9.17
CA GLY A 41 15.20 -6.49 -9.04
C GLY A 41 14.14 -5.47 -9.43
N LEU A 42 13.42 -5.69 -10.55
CA LEU A 42 12.33 -4.82 -11.00
C LEU A 42 11.14 -4.87 -10.06
N VAL A 43 10.79 -6.07 -9.58
CA VAL A 43 9.71 -6.21 -8.60
C VAL A 43 10.05 -5.43 -7.34
N LYS A 44 11.27 -5.57 -6.83
CA LYS A 44 11.73 -4.81 -5.66
C LYS A 44 11.61 -3.31 -5.89
N GLN A 45 11.96 -2.79 -7.07
CA GLN A 45 11.85 -1.36 -7.35
C GLN A 45 10.41 -0.87 -7.48
N LEU A 46 9.53 -1.65 -8.11
CA LEU A 46 8.10 -1.35 -8.17
C LEU A 46 7.52 -1.26 -6.76
N PHE A 47 7.88 -2.21 -5.88
CA PHE A 47 7.46 -2.15 -4.49
C PHE A 47 8.06 -0.95 -3.76
N ASP A 48 9.38 -0.82 -3.69
CA ASP A 48 10.03 0.24 -2.91
C ASP A 48 9.61 1.66 -3.32
N HIS A 49 9.48 1.93 -4.63
CA HIS A 49 9.23 3.28 -5.11
C HIS A 49 7.74 3.59 -5.31
N VAL A 50 6.88 2.58 -5.49
CA VAL A 50 5.46 2.80 -5.80
C VAL A 50 4.58 2.20 -4.72
N LEU A 51 4.58 0.86 -4.58
CA LEU A 51 3.63 0.14 -3.72
C LEU A 51 3.97 0.14 -2.24
N PHE A 52 5.18 0.58 -1.85
CA PHE A 52 5.61 0.86 -0.47
C PHE A 52 5.97 2.33 -0.19
N ASN A 53 5.76 3.24 -1.14
CA ASN A 53 6.02 4.65 -0.94
C ASN A 53 4.81 5.41 -0.32
N PRO A 54 4.83 5.75 0.98
CA PRO A 54 3.70 6.44 1.64
C PRO A 54 3.47 7.85 1.10
N THR A 55 4.49 8.50 0.54
CA THR A 55 4.36 9.86 -0.01
C THR A 55 3.45 9.93 -1.25
N LEU A 56 3.25 8.79 -1.92
CA LEU A 56 2.29 8.65 -3.02
C LEU A 56 0.87 8.50 -2.50
N TRP A 57 0.62 7.57 -1.57
CA TRP A 57 -0.76 7.18 -1.24
C TRP A 57 -1.45 8.19 -0.35
N ILE A 58 -0.71 8.92 0.48
CA ILE A 58 -1.29 9.96 1.33
C ILE A 58 -1.98 11.06 0.50
N LYS A 59 -1.58 11.22 -0.77
CA LYS A 59 -2.16 12.16 -1.74
C LYS A 59 -3.20 11.51 -2.66
N ALA A 60 -3.36 10.20 -2.61
CA ALA A 60 -4.32 9.47 -3.43
C ALA A 60 -5.73 9.61 -2.86
N PRO A 61 -6.79 9.53 -3.69
CA PRO A 61 -8.16 9.48 -3.20
C PRO A 61 -8.36 8.31 -2.23
N VAL A 62 -9.23 8.49 -1.23
CA VAL A 62 -9.49 7.50 -0.16
C VAL A 62 -9.82 6.10 -0.74
N GLN A 63 -10.58 6.04 -1.83
CA GLN A 63 -10.92 4.78 -2.49
C GLN A 63 -9.68 4.04 -3.04
N VAL A 64 -8.73 4.79 -3.62
CA VAL A 64 -7.46 4.23 -4.11
C VAL A 64 -6.60 3.74 -2.95
N GLN A 65 -6.56 4.50 -1.85
CA GLN A 65 -5.87 4.07 -0.63
C GLN A 65 -6.42 2.75 -0.11
N ILE A 66 -7.74 2.65 0.09
CA ILE A 66 -8.42 1.43 0.57
C ILE A 66 -8.10 0.24 -0.34
N ARG A 67 -8.15 0.44 -1.66
CA ARG A 67 -7.88 -0.62 -2.64
C ARG A 67 -6.44 -1.10 -2.60
N LEU A 68 -5.48 -0.17 -2.52
CA LEU A 68 -4.07 -0.50 -2.33
C LEU A 68 -3.86 -1.27 -1.03
N TYR A 69 -4.47 -0.82 0.08
CA TYR A 69 -4.38 -1.51 1.36
C TYR A 69 -4.94 -2.93 1.29
N LYS A 70 -6.09 -3.12 0.63
CA LYS A 70 -6.68 -4.45 0.42
C LYS A 70 -5.74 -5.35 -0.36
N PHE A 71 -5.18 -4.86 -1.48
CA PHE A 71 -4.22 -5.61 -2.28
C PHE A 71 -2.98 -6.03 -1.47
N LEU A 72 -2.40 -5.10 -0.70
CA LEU A 72 -1.24 -5.37 0.13
C LEU A 72 -1.54 -6.35 1.28
N ALA A 73 -2.76 -6.37 1.80
CA ALA A 73 -3.17 -7.25 2.88
C ALA A 73 -3.59 -8.66 2.41
N THR A 74 -4.02 -8.83 1.16
CA THR A 74 -4.49 -10.12 0.63
C THR A 74 -3.52 -10.72 -0.37
N ASP A 75 -3.54 -10.20 -1.61
CA ASP A 75 -2.88 -10.79 -2.77
C ASP A 75 -1.37 -10.78 -2.60
N PHE A 76 -0.85 -9.71 -2.00
CA PHE A 76 0.58 -9.56 -1.77
C PHE A 76 1.10 -10.57 -0.73
N VAL A 77 0.42 -10.73 0.41
CA VAL A 77 0.83 -11.67 1.48
C VAL A 77 0.80 -13.13 0.99
N ALA A 78 -0.13 -13.48 0.11
CA ALA A 78 -0.19 -14.81 -0.48
C ALA A 78 0.99 -15.10 -1.43
N SER A 79 1.62 -14.07 -2.02
CA SER A 79 2.74 -14.20 -2.97
C SER A 79 4.14 -14.24 -2.33
N VAL A 80 4.22 -14.29 -1.00
CA VAL A 80 5.42 -14.08 -0.16
C VAL A 80 6.55 -15.10 -0.38
N GLY A 81 6.31 -16.23 -1.06
CA GLY A 81 7.37 -17.18 -1.45
C GLY A 81 8.52 -16.57 -2.28
N ILE A 82 8.32 -15.38 -2.88
CA ILE A 82 9.30 -14.67 -3.71
C ILE A 82 10.22 -13.73 -2.87
N PHE A 83 9.92 -13.48 -1.60
CA PHE A 83 10.38 -12.27 -0.90
C PHE A 83 11.04 -12.47 0.48
N ASN A 84 11.81 -13.55 0.67
CA ASN A 84 12.69 -13.67 1.86
C ASN A 84 13.73 -12.53 2.00
N SER A 85 13.88 -11.66 1.00
CA SER A 85 14.68 -10.42 1.07
C SER A 85 13.94 -9.22 1.72
N VAL A 86 12.68 -9.38 2.12
CA VAL A 86 11.77 -8.26 2.42
C VAL A 86 11.53 -8.07 3.91
N ARG A 87 12.64 -7.78 4.61
CA ARG A 87 12.63 -7.38 6.03
C ARG A 87 11.85 -6.06 6.28
N ARG A 88 11.44 -5.33 5.23
CA ARG A 88 10.59 -4.12 5.30
C ARG A 88 9.08 -4.41 5.31
N VAL A 89 8.64 -5.53 4.75
CA VAL A 89 7.20 -5.85 4.64
C VAL A 89 6.58 -6.09 5.99
N SER A 90 7.33 -6.68 6.93
CA SER A 90 6.87 -6.85 8.30
C SER A 90 6.68 -5.51 9.00
N ALA A 91 7.59 -4.56 8.81
CA ALA A 91 7.46 -3.21 9.39
C ALA A 91 6.28 -2.45 8.76
N VAL A 92 6.06 -2.59 7.45
CA VAL A 92 4.93 -1.96 6.74
C VAL A 92 3.60 -2.62 7.13
N LEU A 93 3.52 -3.95 7.20
CA LEU A 93 2.34 -4.66 7.72
C LEU A 93 2.07 -4.34 9.18
N GLN A 94 3.10 -4.21 10.02
CA GLN A 94 2.95 -3.77 11.41
C GLN A 94 2.48 -2.32 11.48
N THR A 95 2.99 -1.43 10.62
CA THR A 95 2.54 -0.03 10.55
C THR A 95 1.11 0.05 10.02
N ILE A 96 0.74 -0.76 9.03
CA ILE A 96 -0.62 -0.87 8.50
C ILE A 96 -1.56 -1.45 9.57
N HIS A 97 -1.14 -2.47 10.30
CA HIS A 97 -1.90 -3.02 11.42
C HIS A 97 -2.09 -1.96 12.49
N THR A 98 -1.04 -1.22 12.82
CA THR A 98 -1.07 -0.12 13.79
C THR A 98 -2.03 0.97 13.32
N LEU A 99 -1.93 1.46 12.09
CA LEU A 99 -2.85 2.45 11.55
C LEU A 99 -4.28 1.91 11.49
N LYS A 100 -4.52 0.70 11.01
CA LYS A 100 -5.86 0.09 10.98
C LYS A 100 -6.46 -0.11 12.38
N HIS A 101 -5.63 -0.44 13.37
CA HIS A 101 -6.06 -0.70 14.74
C HIS A 101 -6.27 0.60 15.53
N TYR A 102 -5.44 1.63 15.32
CA TYR A 102 -5.49 2.91 16.04
C TYR A 102 -6.30 4.00 15.31
N TYR A 103 -6.43 3.94 13.98
CA TYR A 103 -7.22 4.87 13.16
C TYR A 103 -8.52 4.26 12.65
N TRP A 104 -9.01 3.14 13.18
CA TRP A 104 -10.41 2.78 12.99
C TRP A 104 -11.27 3.87 13.64
N ILE A 105 -11.79 4.71 12.74
CA ILE A 105 -12.73 5.81 12.86
C ILE A 105 -13.91 5.41 13.75
N VAL A 106 -13.71 5.50 15.06
CA VAL A 106 -14.76 5.65 16.06
C VAL A 106 -14.20 6.64 17.07
N HIS A 107 -14.86 7.80 17.19
CA HIS A 107 -14.58 8.71 18.29
C HIS A 107 -14.72 7.91 19.60
N PRO A 108 -13.82 8.03 20.59
CA PRO A 108 -13.95 7.34 21.88
C PRO A 108 -15.31 7.56 22.57
N GLN A 109 -16.05 8.61 22.17
CA GLN A 109 -17.37 8.96 22.67
C GLN A 109 -18.52 8.11 22.12
N ASP A 110 -18.38 7.45 20.96
CA ASP A 110 -19.44 6.58 20.41
C ASP A 110 -19.54 5.22 21.12
N ARG A 111 -18.66 4.94 22.10
CA ARG A 111 -18.72 3.74 22.94
C ARG A 111 -19.42 3.94 24.28
N SER A 112 -19.69 5.18 24.69
CA SER A 112 -20.57 5.42 25.84
C SER A 112 -21.99 5.48 25.33
N GLY A 113 -22.74 4.38 25.42
CA GLY A 113 -24.19 4.33 25.22
C GLY A 113 -24.97 5.15 26.27
N PHE A 114 -24.49 6.33 26.63
CA PHE A 114 -25.10 7.25 27.56
C PHE A 114 -25.45 8.53 26.79
N ALA A 115 -26.65 8.53 26.20
CA ALA A 115 -27.35 9.79 26.01
C ALA A 115 -27.75 10.30 27.41
N PRO A 116 -27.44 11.56 27.78
CA PRO A 116 -27.95 12.11 29.02
C PRO A 116 -29.46 12.19 28.90
N GLN A 117 -30.20 11.54 29.80
CA GLN A 117 -31.61 11.82 29.96
C GLN A 117 -31.71 13.25 30.51
N VAL A 118 -32.25 14.14 29.69
CA VAL A 118 -32.67 15.47 30.12
C VAL A 118 -33.94 15.25 30.95
N SER A 119 -33.88 15.59 32.24
CA SER A 119 -35.01 15.73 33.14
C SER A 119 -34.69 16.83 34.13
#